data_AF-A0A7L3XQ39-F1
#
_entry.id   AF-A0A7L3XQ39-F1
#
_cell.length_a   1.000
_cell.length_b   1.000
_cell.length_c   1.000
_cell.angle_alpha   90.00
_cell.angle_beta   90.00
_cell.angle_gamma   90.00
#
_symmetry.space_group_name_H-M   'P 1'
#
loop_
_entity.id
_entity.type
_entity.pdbx_description
1 polymer ?
#
loop_
_entity_poly.entity_id
_entity_poly.type
_entity_poly.pdbx_seq_one_letter_code
_entity_poly.pdbx_strand_id
1 'polypeptide(L)'
;MDPFLSLLHSFSLSLSDNELSSLKFLCRGKIGKRKLESVRSGGELFSILLEQQLIASDKVSFLEELLENIKREDLVSQLKQFVEEGEVNAPDDQPDVHEKPIEVICENVGREWKMLMRKLGISEVKMDRIVAANPFNLQEQVVQSLREWQKWKGKDAKVTDLIKALRGCNMNLVADRVEQ
;
A
#
# COMPACT_ATOMS: atom_id res chain seq x y z
N MET A 1 13.71 15.67 -12.06
CA MET A 1 14.00 14.40 -12.73
C MET A 1 13.40 13.31 -11.86
N ASP A 2 12.55 12.46 -12.40
CA ASP A 2 11.95 11.36 -11.65
C ASP A 2 13.03 10.32 -11.28
N PRO A 3 13.28 10.10 -9.98
CA PRO A 3 14.34 9.20 -9.54
C PRO A 3 14.07 7.75 -10.00
N PHE A 4 12.79 7.38 -10.11
CA PHE A 4 12.35 6.08 -10.62
C PHE A 4 12.69 5.89 -12.11
N LEU A 5 12.53 6.94 -12.93
CA LEU A 5 12.90 6.87 -14.34
C LEU A 5 14.42 6.70 -14.53
N SER A 6 15.22 7.33 -13.66
CA SER A 6 16.68 7.15 -13.65
C SER A 6 17.06 5.70 -13.31
N LEU A 7 16.38 5.08 -12.35
CA LEU A 7 16.59 3.66 -12.01
C LEU A 7 16.25 2.75 -13.20
N LEU A 8 15.07 2.95 -13.82
CA LEU A 8 14.65 2.18 -14.99
C LEU A 8 15.63 2.32 -16.16
N HIS A 9 16.21 3.51 -16.33
CA HIS A 9 17.24 3.74 -17.33
C HIS A 9 18.50 2.90 -17.05
N SER A 10 18.98 2.91 -15.80
CA SER A 10 20.10 2.05 -15.39
C SER A 10 19.81 0.57 -15.61
N PHE A 11 18.61 0.10 -15.27
CA PHE A 11 18.20 -1.29 -15.53
C PHE A 11 18.18 -1.60 -17.03
N SER A 12 17.68 -0.69 -17.86
CA SER A 12 17.72 -0.84 -19.32
C SER A 12 19.15 -0.98 -19.84
N LEU A 13 20.13 -0.31 -19.23
CA LEU A 13 21.54 -0.42 -19.62
C LEU A 13 22.17 -1.72 -19.14
N SER A 14 21.76 -2.21 -17.97
CA SER A 14 22.25 -3.47 -17.44
C SER A 14 21.65 -4.69 -18.14
N LEU A 15 20.47 -4.59 -18.76
CA LEU A 15 19.77 -5.67 -19.44
C LEU A 15 20.39 -6.02 -20.81
N SER A 16 20.72 -7.30 -20.97
CA SER A 16 21.17 -7.86 -22.26
C SER A 16 19.99 -8.19 -23.18
N ASP A 17 20.26 -8.39 -24.47
CA ASP A 17 19.25 -8.72 -25.49
C ASP A 17 18.48 -10.03 -25.21
N ASN A 18 19.16 -11.01 -24.61
CA ASN A 18 18.55 -12.27 -24.18
C ASN A 18 17.53 -12.05 -23.06
N GLU A 19 17.88 -11.24 -22.06
CA GLU A 19 17.01 -10.90 -20.93
C GLU A 19 15.81 -10.06 -21.39
N LEU A 20 16.03 -9.14 -22.34
CA LEU A 20 14.97 -8.39 -22.98
C LEU A 20 13.97 -9.32 -23.69
N SER A 21 14.46 -10.36 -24.37
CA SER A 21 13.61 -11.33 -25.06
C SER A 21 12.79 -12.16 -24.07
N SER A 22 13.38 -12.55 -22.94
CA SER A 22 12.65 -13.19 -21.83
C SER A 22 11.58 -12.28 -21.25
N LEU A 23 11.91 -11.02 -20.96
CA LEU A 23 10.94 -10.01 -20.46
C LEU A 23 9.79 -9.79 -21.44
N LYS A 24 10.09 -9.69 -22.74
CA LYS A 24 9.09 -9.61 -23.81
C LYS A 24 8.15 -10.82 -23.75
N PHE A 25 8.67 -12.03 -23.58
CA PHE A 25 7.85 -13.23 -23.51
C PHE A 25 6.89 -13.21 -22.31
N LEU A 26 7.39 -12.81 -21.13
CA LEU A 26 6.58 -12.66 -19.91
C LEU A 26 5.52 -11.57 -20.06
N CYS A 27 5.90 -10.45 -20.68
CA CYS A 27 5.00 -9.34 -20.95
C CYS A 27 3.94 -9.66 -22.00
N ARG A 28 4.09 -10.70 -22.83
CA ARG A 28 3.12 -11.07 -23.87
C ARG A 28 1.72 -11.41 -23.33
N GLY A 29 1.63 -11.76 -22.05
CA GLY A 29 0.36 -12.02 -21.36
C GLY A 29 -0.36 -10.76 -20.86
N LYS A 30 0.35 -9.64 -20.70
CA LYS A 30 -0.18 -8.38 -20.13
C LYS A 30 -0.13 -7.21 -21.12
N ILE A 31 0.85 -7.20 -22.01
CA ILE A 31 1.06 -6.22 -23.07
C ILE A 31 0.66 -6.84 -24.41
N GLY A 32 -0.13 -6.11 -25.18
CA GLY A 32 -0.54 -6.55 -26.51
C GLY A 32 0.65 -6.72 -27.46
N LYS A 33 0.63 -7.80 -28.27
CA LYS A 33 1.68 -8.15 -29.26
C LYS A 33 2.19 -6.94 -30.05
N ARG A 34 1.30 -6.08 -30.54
CA ARG A 34 1.64 -4.90 -31.35
C ARG A 34 2.58 -3.93 -30.61
N LYS A 35 2.35 -3.67 -29.33
CA LYS A 35 3.23 -2.82 -28.52
C LYS A 35 4.56 -3.52 -28.24
N LEU A 36 4.51 -4.81 -27.96
CA LEU A 36 5.69 -5.63 -27.66
C LEU A 36 6.66 -5.75 -28.86
N GLU A 37 6.13 -5.80 -30.07
CA GLU A 37 6.91 -5.78 -31.32
C GLU A 37 7.52 -4.40 -31.61
N SER A 38 6.91 -3.33 -31.11
CA SER A 38 7.47 -1.97 -31.23
C SER A 38 8.68 -1.74 -30.32
N VAL A 39 8.80 -2.48 -29.22
CA VAL A 39 9.88 -2.33 -28.24
C VAL A 39 11.22 -2.74 -28.84
N ARG A 40 12.15 -1.79 -28.97
CA ARG A 40 13.52 -2.06 -29.44
C ARG A 40 14.55 -2.15 -28.32
N SER A 41 14.23 -1.63 -27.13
CA SER A 41 15.15 -1.59 -25.98
C SER A 41 14.40 -1.74 -24.64
N GLY A 42 15.13 -2.07 -23.57
CA GLY A 42 14.55 -2.25 -22.23
C GLY A 42 13.81 -1.00 -21.73
N GLY A 43 14.37 0.18 -21.99
CA GLY A 43 13.77 1.46 -21.61
C GLY A 43 12.42 1.71 -22.30
N GLU A 44 12.25 1.27 -23.56
CA GLU A 44 10.93 1.34 -24.22
C GLU A 44 9.94 0.36 -23.60
N LEU A 45 10.39 -0.84 -23.22
CA LEU A 45 9.54 -1.80 -22.51
C LEU A 45 9.04 -1.19 -21.20
N PHE A 46 9.93 -0.61 -20.40
CA PHE A 46 9.59 0.04 -19.14
C PHE A 46 8.71 1.27 -19.33
N SER A 47 8.96 2.07 -20.37
CA SER A 47 8.09 3.22 -20.71
C SER A 47 6.66 2.78 -21.04
N ILE A 48 6.51 1.69 -21.79
CA ILE A 48 5.19 1.13 -22.09
C ILE A 48 4.52 0.57 -20.83
N LEU A 49 5.28 -0.14 -19.99
CA LEU A 49 4.77 -0.65 -18.72
C LEU A 49 4.27 0.48 -17.80
N LEU A 50 4.98 1.61 -17.78
CA LEU A 50 4.60 2.81 -17.04
C LEU A 50 3.35 3.47 -17.63
N GLU A 51 3.30 3.61 -18.96
CA GLU A 51 2.13 4.18 -19.67
C GLU A 51 0.86 3.33 -19.46
N GLN A 52 1.01 2.01 -19.37
CA GLN A 52 -0.10 1.10 -19.08
C GLN A 52 -0.42 0.98 -17.59
N GLN A 53 0.26 1.73 -16.71
CA GLN A 53 0.16 1.64 -15.24
C GLN A 53 0.35 0.20 -14.72
N LEU A 54 1.13 -0.61 -15.44
CA LEU A 54 1.51 -1.95 -15.00
C LEU A 54 2.63 -1.86 -13.96
N ILE A 55 3.53 -0.90 -14.13
CA ILE A 55 4.56 -0.52 -13.16
C ILE A 55 4.38 0.96 -12.82
N ALA A 56 4.65 1.33 -11.58
CA ALA A 56 4.70 2.71 -11.11
C ALA A 56 5.73 2.82 -9.97
N SER A 57 6.10 4.04 -9.59
CA SER A 57 6.93 4.28 -8.40
C SER A 57 6.33 3.68 -7.13
N ASP A 58 5.01 3.61 -7.05
CA ASP A 58 4.22 3.02 -5.95
C ASP A 58 3.91 1.53 -6.17
N LYS A 59 4.12 1.03 -7.39
CA LYS A 59 3.71 -0.33 -7.79
C LYS A 59 4.78 -0.98 -8.64
N VAL A 60 5.80 -1.51 -7.97
CA VAL A 60 6.89 -2.23 -8.63
C VAL A 60 6.72 -3.74 -8.63
N SER A 61 5.67 -4.29 -8.00
CA SER A 61 5.49 -5.75 -7.84
C SER A 61 5.52 -6.52 -9.16
N PHE A 62 4.98 -5.91 -10.23
CA PHE A 62 5.03 -6.51 -11.56
C PHE A 62 6.44 -6.47 -12.16
N LEU A 63 7.19 -5.39 -11.89
CA LEU A 63 8.58 -5.26 -12.31
C LEU A 63 9.48 -6.22 -11.55
N GLU A 64 9.23 -6.43 -10.26
CA GLU A 64 9.90 -7.41 -9.42
C GLU A 64 9.70 -8.83 -9.96
N GLU A 65 8.45 -9.25 -10.22
CA GLU A 65 8.16 -10.58 -10.77
C GLU A 65 8.84 -10.81 -12.13
N LEU A 66 8.90 -9.77 -12.97
CA LEU A 66 9.61 -9.80 -14.24
C LEU A 66 11.13 -10.00 -14.05
N LEU A 67 11.72 -9.30 -13.08
CA LEU A 67 13.15 -9.36 -12.76
C LEU A 67 13.54 -10.68 -12.05
N GLU A 68 12.66 -11.22 -11.21
CA GLU A 68 12.82 -12.55 -10.59
C GLU A 68 12.79 -13.66 -11.64
N ASN A 69 11.89 -13.57 -12.63
CA ASN A 69 11.79 -14.57 -13.68
C ASN A 69 13.05 -14.66 -14.56
N ILE A 70 13.73 -13.53 -14.77
CA ILE A 70 15.03 -13.51 -15.45
C ILE A 70 16.20 -13.87 -14.52
N LYS A 71 15.92 -14.26 -13.27
CA LYS A 71 16.90 -14.64 -12.24
C LYS A 71 17.96 -13.56 -11.98
N ARG A 72 17.60 -12.29 -12.13
CA ARG A 72 18.50 -11.17 -11.85
C ARG A 72 18.17 -10.58 -10.49
N GLU A 73 18.53 -11.35 -9.47
CA GLU A 73 18.37 -10.97 -8.06
C GLU A 73 19.11 -9.66 -7.75
N ASP A 74 20.22 -9.34 -8.42
CA ASP A 74 20.91 -8.05 -8.30
C ASP A 74 20.01 -6.86 -8.64
N LEU A 75 19.24 -6.96 -9.73
CA LEU A 75 18.33 -5.89 -10.15
C LEU A 75 17.10 -5.83 -9.26
N VAL A 76 16.57 -6.98 -8.83
CA VAL A 76 15.49 -7.04 -7.84
C VAL A 76 15.92 -6.36 -6.54
N SER A 77 17.14 -6.61 -6.09
CA SER A 77 17.68 -6.01 -4.86
C SER A 77 17.83 -4.50 -5.02
N GLN A 78 18.35 -4.01 -6.15
CA GLN A 78 18.41 -2.57 -6.43
C GLN A 78 17.03 -1.94 -6.55
N LEU A 79 16.05 -2.67 -7.09
CA LEU A 79 14.66 -2.20 -7.18
C LEU A 79 14.06 -2.06 -5.78
N LYS A 80 14.19 -3.11 -4.95
CA LYS A 80 13.72 -3.10 -3.57
C LYS A 80 14.39 -1.99 -2.78
N GLN A 81 15.71 -1.88 -2.87
CA GLN A 81 16.46 -0.82 -2.20
C GLN A 81 16.06 0.57 -2.72
N PHE A 82 15.78 0.75 -4.01
CA PHE A 82 15.32 2.03 -4.53
C PHE A 82 13.90 2.37 -4.09
N VAL A 83 13.02 1.37 -4.01
CA VAL A 83 11.71 1.53 -3.39
C VAL A 83 11.96 1.94 -1.95
N GLU A 84 12.65 1.13 -1.15
CA GLU A 84 13.03 1.33 0.26
C GLU A 84 13.76 2.68 0.56
N GLU A 85 14.58 3.20 -0.37
CA GLU A 85 15.28 4.48 -0.25
C GLU A 85 14.47 5.68 -0.76
N GLY A 86 13.64 5.51 -1.80
CA GLY A 86 12.56 6.45 -2.13
C GLY A 86 11.49 6.50 -1.03
N GLU A 87 11.47 5.44 -0.25
CA GLU A 87 10.65 5.10 0.91
C GLU A 87 11.27 5.53 2.25
N VAL A 88 12.13 6.55 2.27
CA VAL A 88 12.20 7.41 3.48
C VAL A 88 10.87 8.20 3.66
N ASN A 89 9.87 8.03 2.78
CA ASN A 89 8.51 8.55 2.92
C ASN A 89 7.34 7.60 2.57
N ALA A 90 7.55 6.29 2.48
CA ALA A 90 6.47 5.31 2.57
C ALA A 90 7.15 4.00 2.95
N PRO A 91 6.66 3.18 3.85
CA PRO A 91 6.92 1.75 3.78
C PRO A 91 5.80 1.11 2.95
N ASP A 92 6.06 -0.06 2.39
CA ASP A 92 5.03 -1.03 1.98
C ASP A 92 4.29 -1.55 3.23
N ASP A 93 3.60 -0.63 3.88
CA ASP A 93 2.48 -0.71 4.80
C ASP A 93 1.92 0.70 4.62
N GLN A 94 0.85 0.92 3.86
CA GLN A 94 0.30 2.28 3.78
C GLN A 94 -0.17 2.66 5.20
N PRO A 95 0.48 3.60 5.93
CA PRO A 95 -0.31 4.53 6.70
C PRO A 95 -1.00 5.38 5.65
N ASP A 96 -2.17 4.89 5.22
CA ASP A 96 -3.32 5.76 4.99
C ASP A 96 -3.20 6.90 6.02
N VAL A 97 -3.48 8.14 5.63
CA VAL A 97 -3.46 9.34 6.50
C VAL A 97 -4.14 9.17 7.89
N HIS A 98 -4.76 8.01 8.12
CA HIS A 98 -5.37 7.44 9.30
C HIS A 98 -4.49 6.61 10.25
N GLU A 99 -3.26 6.20 9.94
CA GLU A 99 -2.48 5.35 10.88
C GLU A 99 -2.07 6.09 12.15
N LYS A 100 -1.62 7.35 12.02
CA LYS A 100 -1.40 8.23 13.17
C LYS A 100 -2.65 8.38 14.04
N PRO A 101 -3.85 8.64 13.46
CA PRO A 101 -5.09 8.55 14.21
C PRO A 101 -5.31 7.22 14.90
N ILE A 102 -5.11 6.09 14.21
CA ILE A 102 -5.37 4.75 14.74
C ILE A 102 -4.45 4.42 15.91
N GLU A 103 -3.16 4.75 15.83
CA GLU A 103 -2.21 4.58 16.94
C GLU A 103 -2.59 5.45 18.15
N VAL A 104 -2.84 6.75 17.94
CA VAL A 104 -3.25 7.68 19.01
C VAL A 104 -4.56 7.23 19.66
N ILE A 105 -5.51 6.76 18.86
CA ILE A 105 -6.78 6.20 19.33
C ILE A 105 -6.54 4.92 20.09
N CYS A 106 -5.65 4.04 19.62
CA CYS A 106 -5.34 2.79 20.30
C CYS A 106 -4.76 3.03 21.70
N GLU A 107 -3.87 4.01 21.85
CA GLU A 107 -3.29 4.37 23.14
C GLU A 107 -4.31 4.95 24.14
N ASN A 108 -5.42 5.53 23.66
CA ASN A 108 -6.33 6.33 24.50
C ASN A 108 -7.77 5.79 24.60
N VAL A 109 -8.25 4.99 23.65
CA VAL A 109 -9.66 4.54 23.57
C VAL A 109 -9.94 3.30 24.43
N GLY A 110 -8.89 2.54 24.79
CA GLY A 110 -8.96 1.51 25.83
C GLY A 110 -10.23 0.66 25.74
N ARG A 111 -11.04 0.63 26.81
CA ARG A 111 -12.25 -0.22 26.93
C ARG A 111 -13.47 0.33 26.17
N GLU A 112 -13.43 1.58 25.76
CA GLU A 112 -14.57 2.27 25.15
C GLU A 112 -14.59 2.15 23.61
N TRP A 113 -13.67 1.35 23.05
CA TRP A 113 -13.62 1.07 21.62
C TRP A 113 -14.94 0.51 21.06
N LYS A 114 -15.68 -0.29 21.84
CA LYS A 114 -16.99 -0.80 21.43
C LYS A 114 -18.01 0.32 21.23
N MET A 115 -17.95 1.36 22.06
CA MET A 115 -18.82 2.53 21.92
C MET A 115 -18.44 3.33 20.68
N LEU A 116 -17.14 3.51 20.44
CA LEU A 116 -16.62 4.16 19.23
C LEU A 116 -17.08 3.43 17.96
N MET A 117 -16.95 2.09 17.93
CA MET A 117 -17.34 1.26 16.80
C MET A 117 -18.83 1.30 16.51
N ARG A 118 -19.66 1.30 17.56
CA ARG A 118 -21.10 1.50 17.40
C ARG A 118 -21.40 2.88 16.81
N LYS A 119 -20.65 3.92 17.20
CA LYS A 119 -20.80 5.28 16.66
C LYS A 119 -20.37 5.38 15.19
N LEU A 120 -19.35 4.61 14.81
CA LEU A 120 -18.84 4.49 13.44
C LEU A 120 -19.72 3.61 12.54
N GLY A 121 -20.77 2.98 13.09
CA GLY A 121 -21.73 2.16 12.34
C GLY A 121 -21.29 0.70 12.14
N ILE A 122 -20.29 0.21 12.89
CA ILE A 122 -19.93 -1.21 12.88
C ILE A 122 -21.00 -2.02 13.61
N SER A 123 -21.42 -3.13 12.99
CA SER A 123 -22.37 -4.09 13.55
C SER A 123 -21.81 -4.82 14.78
N GLU A 124 -22.66 -5.07 15.78
CA GLU A 124 -22.31 -5.83 16.99
C GLU A 124 -21.75 -7.21 16.69
N VAL A 125 -22.23 -7.87 15.63
CA VAL A 125 -21.74 -9.17 15.19
C VAL A 125 -20.28 -9.10 14.74
N LYS A 126 -19.86 -8.00 14.11
CA LYS A 126 -18.45 -7.80 13.72
C LYS A 126 -17.58 -7.54 14.95
N MET A 127 -18.06 -6.73 15.90
CA MET A 127 -17.34 -6.47 17.15
C MET A 127 -17.16 -7.76 17.96
N ASP A 128 -18.17 -8.62 18.02
CA ASP A 128 -18.11 -9.89 18.73
C ASP A 128 -17.08 -10.85 18.08
N ARG A 129 -17.04 -10.90 16.74
CA ARG A 129 -15.99 -11.62 16.00
C ARG A 129 -14.59 -11.11 16.30
N ILE A 130 -14.40 -9.80 16.41
CA ILE A 130 -13.10 -9.20 16.73
C ILE A 130 -12.68 -9.53 18.16
N VAL A 131 -13.62 -9.48 19.12
CA VAL A 131 -13.39 -9.91 20.51
C VAL A 131 -13.03 -11.39 20.56
N ALA A 132 -13.73 -12.24 19.80
CA ALA A 132 -13.46 -13.68 19.74
C ALA A 132 -12.11 -13.99 19.09
N ALA A 133 -11.70 -13.22 18.08
CA ALA A 133 -10.42 -13.37 17.41
C ALA A 133 -9.23 -12.87 18.26
N ASN A 134 -9.45 -11.84 19.09
CA ASN A 134 -8.40 -11.19 19.88
C ASN A 134 -8.83 -11.04 21.36
N PRO A 135 -9.09 -12.12 22.10
CA PRO A 135 -9.72 -12.05 23.43
C PRO A 135 -8.86 -11.39 24.50
N PHE A 136 -7.53 -11.44 24.37
CA PHE A 136 -6.59 -10.96 25.40
C PHE A 136 -5.90 -9.64 25.08
N ASN A 137 -6.12 -9.07 23.88
CA ASN A 137 -5.37 -7.89 23.47
C ASN A 137 -6.30 -6.76 23.03
N LEU A 138 -6.50 -5.80 23.92
CA LEU A 138 -7.44 -4.69 23.75
C LEU A 138 -6.99 -3.75 22.62
N GLN A 139 -5.67 -3.54 22.50
CA GLN A 139 -5.04 -2.76 21.45
C GLN A 139 -5.34 -3.35 20.08
N GLU A 140 -5.12 -4.66 19.91
CA GLU A 140 -5.46 -5.37 18.68
C GLU A 140 -6.96 -5.32 18.39
N GLN A 141 -7.83 -5.42 19.42
CA GLN A 141 -9.27 -5.25 19.21
C GLN A 141 -9.60 -3.88 18.62
N VAL A 142 -9.00 -2.79 19.13
CA VAL A 142 -9.23 -1.44 18.60
C VAL A 142 -8.72 -1.31 17.16
N VAL A 143 -7.48 -1.74 16.90
CA VAL A 143 -6.84 -1.66 15.58
C VAL A 143 -7.62 -2.48 14.54
N GLN A 144 -7.97 -3.72 14.86
CA GLN A 144 -8.75 -4.59 13.95
C GLN A 144 -10.12 -4.00 13.65
N SER A 145 -10.76 -3.39 14.64
CA SER A 145 -12.05 -2.75 14.46
C SER A 145 -11.96 -1.50 13.58
N LEU A 146 -10.88 -0.71 13.71
CA LEU A 146 -10.63 0.48 12.89
C LEU A 146 -10.27 0.09 11.45
N ARG A 147 -9.44 -0.94 11.26
CA ARG A 147 -9.16 -1.51 9.93
C ARG A 147 -10.42 -2.07 9.27
N GLU A 148 -11.26 -2.76 10.02
CA GLU A 148 -12.55 -3.27 9.50
C GLU A 148 -13.50 -2.11 9.14
N TRP A 149 -13.51 -1.03 9.93
CA TRP A 149 -14.27 0.18 9.60
C TRP A 149 -13.78 0.80 8.30
N GLN A 150 -12.47 1.00 8.18
CA GLN A 150 -11.83 1.60 7.01
C GLN A 150 -12.05 0.74 5.76
N LYS A 151 -11.97 -0.58 5.88
CA LYS A 151 -12.28 -1.52 4.80
C LYS A 151 -13.75 -1.47 4.39
N TRP A 152 -14.66 -1.31 5.35
CA TRP A 152 -16.10 -1.25 5.09
C TRP A 152 -16.53 0.09 4.47
N LYS A 153 -15.95 1.21 4.92
CA LYS A 153 -16.22 2.55 4.37
C LYS A 153 -15.40 2.86 3.11
N GLY A 154 -14.29 2.17 2.89
CA GLY A 154 -13.40 2.34 1.74
C GLY A 154 -12.98 3.80 1.56
N LYS A 155 -13.24 4.35 0.37
CA LYS A 155 -12.91 5.76 0.00
C LYS A 155 -13.72 6.82 0.77
N ASP A 156 -14.75 6.42 1.51
CA ASP A 156 -15.58 7.31 2.33
C ASP A 156 -15.11 7.37 3.80
N ALA A 157 -14.06 6.61 4.13
CA ALA A 157 -13.38 6.71 5.42
C ALA A 157 -12.62 8.04 5.47
N LYS A 158 -13.14 9.00 6.23
CA LYS A 158 -12.48 10.30 6.46
C LYS A 158 -12.13 10.47 7.93
N VAL A 159 -11.00 11.13 8.19
CA VAL A 159 -10.55 11.46 9.56
C VAL A 159 -11.61 12.29 10.29
N THR A 160 -12.38 13.09 9.56
CA THR A 160 -13.49 13.88 10.09
C THR A 160 -14.62 13.03 10.70
N ASP A 161 -14.94 11.86 10.13
CA ASP A 161 -15.89 10.93 10.72
C ASP A 161 -15.35 10.27 12.00
N LEU A 162 -14.05 9.98 12.00
CA LEU A 162 -13.30 9.48 13.16
C LEU A 162 -13.32 10.51 14.30
N ILE A 163 -12.96 11.76 14.02
CA ILE A 163 -13.03 12.88 14.97
C ILE A 163 -14.45 13.07 15.50
N LYS A 164 -15.46 13.01 14.62
CA LYS A 164 -16.87 13.14 15.02
C LYS A 164 -17.31 11.99 15.93
N ALA A 165 -16.88 10.76 15.65
CA ALA A 165 -17.15 9.61 16.49
C ALA A 165 -16.44 9.73 17.85
N LEU A 166 -15.17 10.13 17.88
CA LEU A 166 -14.39 10.36 19.10
C LEU A 166 -15.02 11.45 19.98
N ARG A 167 -15.37 12.61 19.42
CA ARG A 167 -16.09 13.68 20.13
C ARG A 167 -17.45 13.18 20.64
N GLY A 168 -18.14 12.35 19.85
CA GLY A 168 -19.40 11.70 20.23
C GLY A 168 -19.28 10.61 21.31
N CYS A 169 -18.06 10.17 21.62
CA CYS A 169 -17.69 9.28 22.72
C CYS A 169 -17.03 10.04 23.89
N ASN A 170 -17.10 11.37 23.89
CA ASN A 170 -16.50 12.24 24.91
C ASN A 170 -14.95 12.19 24.97
N MET A 171 -14.29 11.61 23.96
CA MET A 171 -12.84 11.48 23.83
C MET A 171 -12.24 12.70 23.13
N ASN A 172 -12.57 13.90 23.62
CA ASN A 172 -12.19 15.16 22.98
C ASN A 172 -10.67 15.36 22.91
N LEU A 173 -9.93 14.84 23.91
CA LEU A 173 -8.45 14.89 23.92
C LEU A 173 -7.82 14.06 22.79
N VAL A 174 -8.42 12.90 22.50
CA VAL A 174 -7.97 12.03 21.41
C VAL A 174 -8.36 12.64 20.07
N ALA A 175 -9.57 13.22 19.99
CA ALA A 175 -10.04 13.92 18.80
C ALA A 175 -9.14 15.09 18.41
N ASP A 176 -8.68 15.90 19.37
CA ASP A 176 -7.76 17.02 19.13
C ASP A 176 -6.39 16.53 18.65
N ARG A 177 -5.89 15.45 19.27
CA ARG A 177 -4.61 14.82 18.92
C ARG A 177 -4.62 14.06 17.59
N VAL A 178 -5.81 13.72 17.08
CA VAL A 178 -6.07 13.15 15.75
C VAL A 178 -6.26 14.25 14.69
N GLU A 179 -6.60 15.47 15.11
CA GLU A 179 -6.84 16.64 14.25
C GLU A 179 -5.55 17.43 13.96
N GLN A 180 -4.53 17.30 14.81
CA GLN A 180 -3.18 17.88 14.64
C GLN A 180 -2.25 17.02 13.78
#